data_AF-A0A1C6G7H5-F1
#
_entry.id   AF-A0A1C6G7H5-F1
#
_cell.length_a   1.000
_cell.length_b   1.000
_cell.length_c   1.000
_cell.angle_alpha   90.00
_cell.angle_beta   90.00
_cell.angle_gamma   90.00
#
_symmetry.space_group_name_H-M   'P 1'
#
loop_
_entity.id
_entity.type
_entity.pdbx_description
1 polymer ?
#
loop_
_entity_poly.entity_id
_entity_poly.type
_entity_poly.pdbx_seq_one_letter_code
_entity_poly.pdbx_strand_id
1 'polypeptide(L)' 'MTLGQEIRYYRKKKGLTQTEFGALFGMSKQAVYSWETGLYSPDISVLL' A
#
# COMPACT_ATOMS: atom_id res chain seq x y z
N MET A 1 -5.96 8.04 12.32
CA MET A 1 -5.90 7.36 11.01
C MET A 1 -5.26 6.00 11.21
N THR A 2 -5.67 4.98 10.45
CA THR A 2 -4.99 3.68 10.43
C THR A 2 -3.88 3.68 9.38
N LEU A 3 -2.91 2.75 9.50
CA LEU A 3 -1.84 2.58 8.51
C LEU A 3 -2.40 2.40 7.08
N GLY A 4 -3.45 1.60 6.91
CA GLY A 4 -4.10 1.41 5.63
C GLY A 4 -4.71 2.69 5.04
N GLN A 5 -5.24 3.57 5.89
CA GLN A 5 -5.73 4.88 5.48
C GLN A 5 -4.60 5.80 5.03
N GLU A 6 -3.44 5.78 5.70
CA GLU A 6 -2.26 6.54 5.32
C GLU A 6 -1.67 6.07 3.99
N ILE A 7 -1.52 4.74 3.82
CA ILE A 7 -1.06 4.14 2.55
C ILE A 7 -1.96 4.59 1.40
N ARG A 8 -3.29 4.47 1.59
CA ARG A 8 -4.26 4.91 0.57
C ARG A 8 -4.15 6.39 0.27
N TYR A 9 -4.01 7.23 1.31
CA TYR A 9 -3.89 8.67 1.16
C TYR A 9 -2.65 9.04 0.33
N TYR A 10 -1.47 8.56 0.70
CA TYR A 10 -0.24 8.89 -0.01
C TYR A 10 -0.18 8.30 -1.42
N ARG A 11 -0.70 7.08 -1.62
CA ARG A 11 -0.82 6.49 -2.96
C ARG A 11 -1.67 7.38 -3.88
N LYS A 12 -2.87 7.78 -3.42
CA LYS A 12 -3.76 8.65 -4.20
C LYS A 12 -3.17 10.04 -4.41
N LYS A 13 -2.48 10.61 -3.42
CA LYS A 13 -1.79 11.90 -3.54
C LYS A 13 -0.73 11.89 -4.65
N LYS A 14 -0.11 10.73 -4.91
CA LYS A 14 0.83 10.52 -6.03
C LYS A 14 0.16 10.11 -7.35
N GLY A 15 -1.18 10.00 -7.40
CA GLY A 15 -1.90 9.61 -8.60
C GLY A 15 -1.74 8.14 -9.00
N LEU A 16 -1.23 7.29 -8.10
CA LEU A 16 -0.90 5.90 -8.42
C LEU A 16 -2.10 4.96 -8.23
N THR A 17 -2.23 3.97 -9.11
CA THR A 17 -3.08 2.79 -8.90
C THR A 17 -2.46 1.87 -7.85
N GLN A 18 -3.25 0.93 -7.31
CA GLN A 18 -2.72 -0.08 -6.37
C GLN A 18 -1.67 -0.99 -7.03
N THR A 19 -1.80 -1.26 -8.33
CA THR A 19 -0.82 -2.06 -9.09
C THR A 19 0.50 -1.31 -9.22
N GLU A 20 0.48 -0.04 -9.63
CA GLU A 20 1.69 0.77 -9.76
C GLU A 20 2.37 0.99 -8.42
N PHE A 21 1.59 1.23 -7.36
CA PHE A 21 2.14 1.37 -6.01
C PHE A 21 2.79 0.07 -5.52
N GLY A 22 2.14 -1.08 -5.72
CA GLY A 22 2.71 -2.37 -5.36
C GLY A 22 4.01 -2.65 -6.11
N ALA A 23 4.05 -2.33 -7.41
CA ALA A 23 5.24 -2.51 -8.24
C ALA A 23 6.47 -1.75 -7.73
N LEU A 24 6.31 -0.62 -7.05
CA LEU A 24 7.42 0.12 -6.41
C LEU A 24 8.15 -0.71 -5.34
N PHE A 25 7.44 -1.66 -4.72
CA PHE A 25 7.95 -2.51 -3.65
C PHE A 25 8.08 -3.99 -4.08
N GLY A 26 7.93 -4.29 -5.38
CA GLY A 26 7.90 -5.68 -5.87
C GLY A 26 6.68 -6.48 -5.39
N MET A 27 5.59 -5.79 -5.05
CA MET A 27 4.38 -6.38 -4.44
C MET A 27 3.21 -6.39 -5.41
N SER A 28 2.28 -7.32 -5.18
CA SER A 28 1.06 -7.44 -5.98
C SER A 28 0.02 -6.37 -5.60
N LYS A 29 -0.91 -6.10 -6.52
CA LYS A 29 -2.10 -5.28 -6.24
C LYS A 29 -2.87 -5.78 -5.00
N GLN A 30 -2.99 -7.10 -4.84
CA GLN A 30 -3.67 -7.73 -3.70
C GLN A 30 -2.99 -7.41 -2.37
N ALA A 31 -1.65 -7.35 -2.32
CA ALA A 31 -0.94 -6.95 -1.12
C ALA A 31 -1.33 -5.52 -0.69
N VAL A 32 -1.31 -4.58 -1.65
CA VAL A 32 -1.72 -3.19 -1.40
C VAL A 32 -3.19 -3.09 -0.98
N TYR A 33 -4.09 -3.88 -1.59
CA TYR A 33 -5.49 -3.94 -1.16
C TYR A 33 -5.61 -4.39 0.29
N SER A 34 -4.91 -5.45 0.69
CA SER A 34 -4.91 -5.96 2.06
C SER A 34 -4.40 -4.92 3.06
N TRP A 35 -3.36 -4.16 2.69
CA TRP A 35 -2.85 -3.07 3.52
C TRP A 35 -3.86 -1.95 3.69
N GLU A 36 -4.46 -1.48 2.58
CA GLU A 36 -5.41 -0.38 2.62
C GLU A 36 -6.75 -0.71 3.29
N THR A 37 -7.10 -1.99 3.37
CA THR A 37 -8.29 -2.49 4.05
C THR A 37 -8.01 -2.91 5.49
N GLY A 38 -6.75 -2.95 5.91
CA GLY A 38 -6.34 -3.37 7.25
C GLY A 38 -6.45 -4.87 7.49
N LEU A 39 -6.60 -5.68 6.45
CA LEU A 39 -6.59 -7.15 6.55
C LEU A 39 -5.22 -7.68 6.97
N TYR A 40 -4.15 -7.08 6.43
CA TYR A 40 -2.77 -7.39 6.74
C TYR A 40 -1.95 -6.11 6.70
N SER A 41 -0.90 -6.01 7.51
CA SER A 41 0.07 -4.91 7.45
C SER A 41 1.24 -5.27 6.51
N PRO A 42 1.86 -4.29 5.82
CA PRO A 42 3.13 -4.51 5.16
C PRO A 42 4.20 -4.91 6.18
N ASP A 43 5.15 -5.75 5.75
CA ASP A 43 6.34 -6.06 6.53
C ASP A 43 7.21 -4.80 6.70
N ILE A 44 7.95 -4.70 7.80
CA ILE A 44 8.88 -3.58 8.04
C ILE A 44 9.89 -3.41 6.89
N SER A 45 10.30 -4.52 6.26
CA SER A 45 11.20 -4.51 5.10
C SER A 45 10.63 -3.78 3.88
N VAL A 46 9.31 -3.65 3.76
CA VAL A 46 8.64 -2.90 2.69
C VAL A 46 8.64 -1.39 2.96
N LEU A 47 8.88 -0.97 4.21
CA LEU A 47 8.85 0.43 4.64
C LEU A 47 10.24 1.09 4.68
N LEU A 48 11.32 0.33 4.45
CA LEU A 48 12.71 0.78 4.40
C LEU A 48 13.15 1.06 2.95
#